data_AF-A0A059NWN3-F1
#
_entry.id   AF-A0A059NWN3-F1
#
_cell.length_a   1.000
_cell.length_b   1.000
_cell.length_c   1.000
_cell.angle_alpha   90.00
_cell.angle_beta   90.00
_cell.angle_gamma   90.00
#
_symmetry.space_group_name_H-M   'P 1'
#
loop_
_entity.id
_entity.type
_entity.pdbx_description
1 polymer ?
#
loop_
_entity_poly.entity_id
_entity_poly.type
_entity_poly.pdbx_seq_one_letter_code
_entity_poly.pdbx_strand_id
1 'polypeptide(L)' 'MRMHHHGSIARIEVMPEKIEELLIYRGQIQAELQSIGFKYVSIDLEGYRTGSMNEVL' A
#
# COMPACT_ATOMS: atom_id res chain seq x y z
N MET A 1 24.87 -1.99 2.58
CA MET A 1 23.75 -2.86 3.01
C MET A 1 23.34 -2.44 4.42
N ARG A 2 22.21 -1.74 4.58
CA ARG A 2 21.69 -1.34 5.89
C ARG A 2 20.22 -1.73 5.93
N MET A 3 19.89 -2.68 6.80
CA MET A 3 18.58 -3.30 6.89
C MET A 3 17.77 -2.56 7.95
N HIS A 4 16.74 -1.82 7.54
CA HIS A 4 15.70 -1.34 8.46
C HIS A 4 14.64 -2.45 8.56
N HIS A 5 14.72 -3.27 9.61
CA HIS A 5 13.71 -4.27 9.93
C HIS A 5 12.45 -3.56 10.51
N HIS A 6 11.69 -2.89 9.67
CA HIS A 6 10.28 -2.52 9.86
C HIS A 6 9.56 -3.04 8.60
N GLY A 7 9.00 -4.24 8.49
CA GLY A 7 8.32 -5.06 9.48
C GLY A 7 6.88 -5.27 9.00
N SER A 8 6.66 -6.17 8.02
CA SER A 8 5.37 -6.81 7.71
C SER A 8 4.19 -5.93 7.24
N ILE A 9 4.40 -4.69 6.78
CA ILE A 9 3.31 -3.81 6.32
C ILE A 9 3.35 -3.69 4.78
N ALA A 10 2.23 -3.94 4.11
CA ALA A 10 2.00 -3.55 2.72
C ALA A 10 1.32 -2.18 2.68
N ARG A 11 1.86 -1.25 1.89
CA ARG A 11 1.25 0.06 1.60
C ARG A 11 0.75 0.05 0.17
N ILE A 12 -0.54 0.33 -0.01
CA ILE A 12 -1.18 0.40 -1.31
C ILE A 12 -1.37 1.87 -1.66
N GLU A 13 -0.82 2.26 -2.81
CA GLU A 13 -0.94 3.59 -3.38
C GLU A 13 -1.64 3.47 -4.72
N VAL A 14 -2.76 4.17 -4.86
CA VAL A 14 -3.57 4.21 -6.08
C VAL A 14 -4.03 5.64 -6.32
N MET A 15 -4.45 5.94 -7.55
CA MET A 15 -5.11 7.22 -7.83
C MET A 15 -6.31 7.43 -6.90
N PRO A 16 -6.62 8.67 -6.47
CA PRO A 16 -7.71 8.94 -5.53
C PRO A 16 -9.05 8.33 -5.95
N GLU A 17 -9.36 8.31 -7.25
CA GLU A 17 -10.62 7.76 -7.78
C GLU A 17 -10.73 6.24 -7.63
N LYS A 18 -9.61 5.56 -7.35
CA LYS A 18 -9.53 4.11 -7.15
C LYS A 18 -9.57 3.69 -5.68
N ILE A 19 -9.54 4.64 -4.76
CA ILE A 19 -9.61 4.34 -3.32
C ILE A 19 -10.96 3.68 -2.97
N GLU A 20 -12.06 4.14 -3.55
CA GLU A 20 -13.38 3.52 -3.33
C GLU A 20 -13.42 2.07 -3.80
N GLU A 21 -12.82 1.77 -4.96
CA GLU A 21 -12.70 0.42 -5.50
C GLU A 21 -11.89 -0.49 -4.57
N LEU A 22 -10.77 -0.01 -4.01
CA LEU A 22 -9.98 -0.75 -3.01
C LEU A 22 -10.82 -1.10 -1.77
N LEU A 23 -11.68 -0.20 -1.31
CA LEU A 23 -12.51 -0.44 -0.12
C LEU A 23 -13.57 -1.52 -0.35
N ILE A 24 -14.07 -1.67 -1.58
CA ILE A 24 -14.97 -2.75 -1.97
C ILE A 24 -14.26 -4.10 -1.86
N TYR A 25 -13.01 -4.18 -2.32
CA TYR A 25 -12.22 -5.42 -2.34
C TYR A 25 -11.31 -5.62 -1.11
N ARG A 26 -11.41 -4.78 -0.08
CA ARG A 26 -10.48 -4.73 1.06
C ARG A 26 -10.21 -6.09 1.71
N GLY A 27 -11.23 -6.95 1.82
CA GLY A 27 -11.09 -8.27 2.44
C GLY A 27 -10.26 -9.24 1.61
N GLN A 28 -10.48 -9.26 0.29
CA GLN A 28 -9.70 -10.07 -0.64
C GLN A 28 -8.25 -9.59 -0.68
N ILE A 29 -8.06 -8.28 -0.81
CA ILE A 29 -6.74 -7.65 -0.83
C ILE A 29 -5.96 -7.97 0.45
N GLN A 30 -6.61 -7.87 1.61
CA GLN A 30 -6.00 -8.20 2.89
C GLN A 30 -5.59 -9.67 2.96
N ALA A 31 -6.47 -10.60 2.56
CA ALA A 31 -6.19 -12.04 2.60
C ALA A 31 -5.00 -12.42 1.68
N GLU A 32 -4.98 -11.90 0.47
CA GLU A 32 -3.90 -12.12 -0.50
C GLU A 32 -2.56 -11.62 0.05
N LEU A 33 -2.50 -10.38 0.53
CA LEU A 33 -1.27 -9.79 1.06
C LEU A 33 -0.81 -10.50 2.35
N GLN A 34 -1.74 -10.94 3.20
CA GLN A 34 -1.41 -11.77 4.37
C GLN A 34 -0.81 -13.12 3.97
N SER A 35 -1.33 -13.76 2.93
CA SER A 35 -0.80 -15.04 2.44
C SER A 35 0.64 -14.94 1.93
N ILE A 36 1.04 -13.76 1.45
CA ILE A 36 2.39 -13.46 0.94
C ILE A 36 3.35 -13.06 2.08
N GLY A 37 2.84 -12.89 3.31
CA GLY A 37 3.66 -12.62 4.50
C GLY A 37 3.56 -11.20 5.06
N PHE A 38 2.63 -10.37 4.57
CA PHE A 38 2.34 -9.05 5.15
C PHE A 38 1.36 -9.17 6.33
N LYS A 39 1.78 -8.78 7.52
CA LYS A 39 0.96 -8.77 8.74
C LYS A 39 -0.10 -7.66 8.72
N TYR A 40 0.20 -6.55 8.07
CA TYR A 40 -0.68 -5.38 8.01
C TYR A 40 -0.76 -4.84 6.59
N VAL A 41 -1.92 -4.30 6.23
CA VAL A 41 -2.15 -3.63 4.95
C VAL A 41 -2.66 -2.22 5.25
N SER A 42 -2.08 -1.25 4.58
CA SER A 42 -2.42 0.18 4.68
C SER A 42 -2.71 0.74 3.30
N ILE A 43 -3.62 1.70 3.23
CA ILE A 43 -3.91 2.47 2.01
C ILE A 43 -3.42 3.89 2.26
N ASP A 44 -2.68 4.42 1.31
CA ASP A 44 -2.35 5.84 1.31
C ASP A 44 -3.57 6.66 0.88
N LEU A 45 -4.12 7.44 1.81
CA LEU A 45 -5.28 8.31 1.57
C LEU A 45 -4.93 9.54 0.74
N GLU A 46 -3.65 9.91 0.65
CA GLU A 46 -3.20 10.97 -0.25
C GLU A 46 -3.27 10.52 -1.71
N GLY A 47 -3.25 9.21 -1.94
CA GLY A 47 -3.25 8.58 -3.25
C GLY A 47 -1.94 8.78 -4.00
N TYR A 48 -1.82 8.11 -5.15
CA TYR A 48 -0.69 8.25 -6.04
C TYR A 48 -0.77 9.59 -6.78
N ARG A 49 0.17 10.51 -6.50
CA ARG A 49 0.32 11.75 -7.25
C ARG A 49 1.39 11.57 -8.31
N THR A 50 1.05 11.87 -9.57
CA THR A 50 1.95 11.78 -10.73
C THR A 50 3.21 12.67 -10.65
N GLY A 51 3.33 13.53 -9.62
CA GLY A 51 4.53 14.32 -9.32
C GLY A 51 5.56 13.64 -8.41
N SER A 52 5.22 12.54 -7.73
CA SER A 52 6.09 11.93 -6.69
C SER A 52 7.08 10.89 -7.21
N MET A 53 7.16 10.66 -8.52
CA MET A 53 8.21 9.83 -9.12
C MET A 53 9.61 10.50 -9.12
N ASN A 54 9.73 11.71 -8.53
CA ASN A 54 10.95 12.50 -8.41
C ASN A 54 11.15 13.15 -7.01
N GLU A 55 10.60 12.60 -5.93
CA GLU A 55 11.12 12.90 -4.59
C GLU A 55 11.90 11.68 -4.08
N VAL A 56 13.09 11.53 -4.64
CA VAL A 56 14.18 10.84 -3.95
C VAL A 56 14.60 11.77 -2.80
N LEU A 57 14.17 11.44 -1.58
CA LEU A 57 14.89 11.79 -0.36
C LEU A 57 15.55 10.54 0.20
#